data_AF-A0A1N6GVW8-F1
#
_entry.id   AF-A0A1N6GVW8-F1
#
_cell.length_a   1.000
_cell.length_b   1.000
_cell.length_c   1.000
_cell.angle_alpha   90.00
_cell.angle_beta   90.00
_cell.angle_gamma   90.00
#
_symmetry.space_group_name_H-M   'P 1'
#
loop_
_entity.id
_entity.type
_entity.pdbx_description
1 polymer ?
#
loop_
_entity_poly.entity_id
_entity_poly.type
_entity_poly.pdbx_seq_one_letter_code
_entity_poly.pdbx_strand_id
1 'polypeptide(L)'
;MNYINFNQTGGFPLSTNILDALQTSYNLFNQLGNLAGDFAIISGCQVNGSSVTDGTVFLNGELLPFQAGNLSDTVIITVEPVKATFQDAEQRDVIYKRQVRFGTAGPEDTYAWSRFKRIFKTTEIEAFKLSHDNSIANHSTSLSNHEARIASLEAKVAALEIKPSAIPIGMIAIWNKPSTVAIPKDWQECTDLKGRVPVGWLPNDSDFGSIDNYKVEGGERTHILSKDEMPRHSHRFLYGSYTRGTGSSNTPIAVNGTAGTSYTTEEGSGLPHNNLQPYRVVRFIEYIGPTN
;
A
#
# COMPACT_ATOMS: atom_id res chain seq x y z
N MET A 1 53.92 8.42 -40.08
CA MET A 1 53.32 8.79 -41.38
C MET A 1 54.40 8.72 -42.43
N ASN A 2 54.09 8.21 -43.62
CA ASN A 2 55.06 8.18 -44.71
C ASN A 2 55.30 9.62 -45.21
N TYR A 3 56.55 9.95 -45.51
CA TYR A 3 56.94 11.24 -46.05
C TYR A 3 57.25 11.11 -47.54
N ILE A 4 56.58 11.89 -48.37
CA ILE A 4 56.84 11.95 -49.81
C ILE A 4 57.64 13.24 -50.08
N ASN A 5 58.87 13.09 -50.57
CA ASN A 5 59.70 14.22 -50.94
C ASN A 5 59.36 14.71 -52.35
N PHE A 6 58.48 15.71 -52.45
CA PHE A 6 58.06 16.30 -53.73
C PHE A 6 59.10 17.24 -54.35
N ASN A 7 59.98 17.84 -53.55
CA ASN A 7 60.92 18.84 -54.03
C ASN A 7 62.30 18.20 -54.26
N GLN A 8 62.46 17.60 -55.44
CA GLN A 8 63.69 16.94 -55.87
C GLN A 8 64.36 17.74 -56.99
N THR A 9 65.69 17.86 -56.91
CA THR A 9 66.49 18.47 -57.99
C THR A 9 66.34 17.64 -59.27
N GLY A 10 65.92 18.26 -60.38
CA GLY A 10 65.61 17.57 -61.64
C GLY A 10 64.12 17.30 -61.90
N GLY A 11 63.23 17.72 -60.98
CA GLY A 11 61.78 17.58 -61.13
C GLY A 11 61.24 16.31 -60.48
N PHE A 12 59.94 16.32 -60.20
CA PHE A 12 59.23 15.21 -59.56
C PHE A 12 58.25 14.55 -60.55
N PRO A 13 58.39 13.25 -60.85
CA PRO A 13 57.47 12.58 -61.75
C PRO A 13 56.13 12.36 -61.04
N LEU A 14 55.09 13.05 -61.52
CA LEU A 14 53.72 12.84 -61.05
C LEU A 14 53.10 11.65 -61.78
N SER A 15 53.16 10.49 -61.15
CA SER A 15 52.57 9.25 -61.66
C SER A 15 51.48 8.72 -60.73
N THR A 16 50.63 7.83 -61.26
CA THR A 16 49.47 7.27 -60.56
C THR A 16 49.84 6.53 -59.27
N ASN A 17 50.98 5.85 -59.22
CA ASN A 17 51.50 5.20 -58.02
C ASN A 17 51.84 6.19 -56.88
N ILE A 18 52.28 7.41 -57.19
CA ILE A 18 52.52 8.45 -56.18
C ILE A 18 51.19 9.00 -55.65
N LEU A 19 50.22 9.20 -56.54
CA LEU A 19 48.88 9.64 -56.15
C LEU A 19 48.15 8.58 -55.31
N ASP A 20 48.39 7.29 -55.58
CA ASP A 20 47.93 6.17 -54.76
C ASP A 20 48.59 6.14 -53.37
N ALA A 21 49.90 6.41 -53.30
CA ALA A 21 50.61 6.56 -52.03
C ALA A 21 50.08 7.75 -51.20
N LEU A 22 49.70 8.85 -51.86
CA LEU A 22 49.01 9.96 -51.23
C LEU A 22 47.63 9.53 -50.71
N GLN A 23 46.80 8.90 -51.52
CA GLN A 23 45.46 8.42 -51.13
C GLN A 23 45.52 7.47 -49.94
N THR A 24 46.45 6.52 -49.95
CA THR A 24 46.70 5.58 -48.84
C THR A 24 47.10 6.31 -47.55
N SER A 25 47.87 7.40 -47.66
CA SER A 25 48.31 8.17 -46.50
C SER A 25 47.14 8.86 -45.78
N TYR A 26 46.11 9.32 -46.50
CA TYR A 26 44.93 9.96 -45.89
C TYR A 26 44.00 8.95 -45.21
N ASN A 27 44.01 7.67 -45.61
CA ASN A 27 43.20 6.62 -44.96
C ASN A 27 43.54 6.45 -43.48
N LEU A 28 44.75 6.82 -43.05
CA LEU A 28 45.14 6.79 -41.64
C LEU A 28 44.24 7.70 -40.77
N PHE A 29 43.73 8.81 -41.31
CA PHE A 29 42.87 9.72 -40.54
C PHE A 29 41.52 9.09 -40.17
N ASN A 30 41.05 8.09 -40.92
CA ASN A 30 39.87 7.31 -40.54
C ASN A 30 40.08 6.63 -39.18
N GLN A 31 41.31 6.25 -38.84
CA GLN A 31 41.60 5.62 -37.55
C GLN A 31 41.32 6.54 -36.36
N LEU A 32 41.37 7.87 -36.54
CA LEU A 32 41.01 8.82 -35.49
C LEU A 32 39.52 8.76 -35.14
N GLY A 33 38.67 8.34 -36.08
CA GLY A 33 37.25 8.10 -35.81
C GLY A 33 37.01 7.00 -34.78
N ASN A 34 37.94 6.05 -34.60
CA ASN A 34 37.83 5.04 -33.55
C ASN A 34 37.84 5.64 -32.14
N LEU A 35 38.37 6.85 -31.95
CA LEU A 35 38.29 7.57 -30.65
C LEU A 35 36.85 7.92 -30.28
N ALA A 36 35.99 8.13 -31.28
CA ALA A 36 34.57 8.38 -31.10
C ALA A 36 33.76 7.08 -30.94
N GLY A 37 34.26 5.96 -31.47
CA GLY A 37 33.56 4.69 -31.57
C GLY A 37 32.67 4.59 -32.81
N ASP A 38 32.34 3.37 -33.22
CA ASP A 38 31.47 3.10 -34.37
C ASP A 38 30.05 3.67 -34.13
N PHE A 39 29.36 4.06 -35.21
CA PHE A 39 28.09 4.79 -35.16
C PHE A 39 28.21 6.14 -34.43
N ALA A 40 29.29 6.89 -34.63
CA ALA A 40 29.45 8.21 -34.03
C ALA A 40 29.06 9.35 -34.97
N ILE A 41 28.36 10.36 -34.45
CA ILE A 41 28.18 11.65 -35.12
C ILE A 41 29.31 12.57 -34.66
N ILE A 42 30.22 12.88 -35.58
CA ILE A 42 31.41 13.70 -35.32
C ILE A 42 31.06 15.20 -35.37
N SER A 43 30.28 15.60 -36.38
CA SER A 43 29.87 16.99 -36.58
C SER A 43 28.56 17.06 -37.38
N GLY A 44 27.88 18.21 -37.32
CA GLY A 44 26.62 18.41 -38.06
C GLY A 44 25.53 17.44 -37.63
N CYS A 45 24.75 16.93 -38.59
CA CYS A 45 23.62 16.02 -38.36
C CYS A 45 22.63 16.55 -37.29
N GLN A 46 22.30 17.83 -37.35
CA GLN A 46 21.37 18.46 -36.40
C GLN A 46 19.94 18.20 -36.84
N VAL A 47 19.09 17.73 -35.93
CA VAL A 47 17.68 17.46 -36.20
C VAL A 47 16.89 18.76 -36.06
N ASN A 48 16.30 19.23 -37.16
CA ASN A 48 15.49 20.43 -37.24
C ASN A 48 14.06 20.06 -37.64
N GLY A 49 13.23 19.70 -36.67
CA GLY A 49 11.88 19.19 -36.91
C GLY A 49 11.92 17.84 -37.64
N SER A 50 11.49 17.82 -38.90
CA SER A 50 11.46 16.61 -39.74
C SER A 50 12.70 16.44 -40.63
N SER A 51 13.68 17.34 -40.57
CA SER A 51 14.91 17.25 -41.37
C SER A 51 16.15 17.12 -40.49
N VAL A 52 17.23 16.61 -41.09
CA VAL A 52 18.55 16.56 -40.50
C VAL A 52 19.53 17.26 -41.43
N THR A 53 20.37 18.12 -40.88
CA THR A 53 21.39 18.85 -41.65
C THR A 53 22.53 17.94 -42.11
N ASP A 54 23.35 18.45 -43.03
CA ASP A 54 24.61 17.80 -43.38
C ASP A 54 25.52 17.63 -42.15
N GLY A 55 26.46 16.69 -42.24
CA GLY A 55 27.44 16.47 -41.19
C GLY A 55 28.49 15.42 -41.55
N THR A 56 29.10 14.86 -40.52
CA THR A 56 30.09 13.78 -40.67
C THR A 56 29.83 12.72 -39.61
N VAL A 57 29.80 11.47 -40.06
CA VAL A 57 29.62 10.31 -39.21
C VAL A 57 30.80 9.36 -39.35
N PHE A 58 31.03 8.56 -38.32
CA PHE A 58 31.98 7.45 -38.35
C PHE A 58 31.20 6.14 -38.32
N LEU A 59 31.40 5.33 -39.36
CA LEU A 59 30.69 4.07 -39.56
C LEU A 59 31.65 3.06 -40.21
N ASN A 60 31.67 1.83 -39.69
CA ASN A 60 32.47 0.72 -40.22
C ASN A 60 33.97 1.04 -40.38
N GLY A 61 34.53 1.87 -39.48
CA GLY A 61 35.95 2.24 -39.54
C GLY A 61 36.29 3.37 -40.51
N GLU A 62 35.29 4.04 -41.11
CA GLU A 62 35.47 5.11 -42.10
C GLU A 62 34.76 6.39 -41.68
N LEU A 63 35.40 7.55 -41.88
CA LEU A 63 34.75 8.86 -41.74
C LEU A 63 34.01 9.18 -43.05
N LEU A 64 32.69 9.32 -42.96
CA LEU A 64 31.82 9.52 -44.10
C LEU A 64 31.02 10.83 -43.97
N PRO A 65 30.93 11.65 -45.03
CA PRO A 65 29.99 12.77 -45.07
C PRO A 65 28.56 12.25 -44.95
N PHE A 66 27.76 12.94 -44.14
CA PHE A 66 26.33 12.71 -44.01
C PHE A 66 25.57 13.73 -44.84
N GLN A 67 24.71 13.25 -45.75
CA GLN A 67 23.85 14.07 -46.60
C GLN A 67 22.55 14.41 -45.86
N ALA A 68 22.20 15.70 -45.85
CA ALA A 68 20.96 16.20 -45.32
C ALA A 68 19.75 15.53 -45.96
N GLY A 69 18.69 15.36 -45.17
CA GLY A 69 17.48 14.73 -45.64
C GLY A 69 16.37 14.75 -44.59
N ASN A 70 15.24 14.15 -44.95
CA ASN A 70 14.16 13.94 -44.00
C ASN A 70 14.56 12.85 -43.00
N LEU A 71 14.29 13.09 -41.72
CA LEU A 71 14.57 12.15 -40.65
C LEU A 71 13.88 10.80 -40.95
N SER A 72 14.66 9.74 -40.87
CA SER A 72 14.20 8.35 -41.03
C SER A 72 14.86 7.46 -39.98
N ASP A 73 14.32 6.27 -39.78
CA ASP A 73 14.84 5.30 -38.81
C ASP A 73 16.13 4.61 -39.31
N THR A 74 16.42 4.67 -40.61
CA THR A 74 17.53 3.95 -41.23
C THR A 74 18.37 4.82 -42.15
N VAL A 75 19.67 4.53 -42.18
CA VAL A 75 20.65 5.15 -43.07
C VAL A 75 21.38 4.08 -43.87
N ILE A 76 21.87 4.47 -45.04
CA ILE A 76 22.63 3.61 -45.96
C ILE A 76 23.87 4.34 -46.44
N ILE A 77 24.90 3.60 -46.84
CA ILE A 77 26.08 4.16 -47.51
C ILE A 77 25.80 4.13 -49.02
N THR A 78 25.92 5.27 -49.67
CA THR A 78 25.76 5.40 -51.12
C THR A 78 27.06 5.85 -51.78
N VAL A 79 27.29 5.36 -53.00
CA VAL A 79 28.45 5.71 -53.81
C VAL A 79 27.98 6.40 -55.09
N GLU A 80 28.36 7.65 -55.28
CA GLU A 80 28.05 8.43 -56.48
C GLU A 80 29.31 8.63 -57.34
N PRO A 81 29.36 8.09 -58.57
CA PRO A 81 30.49 8.31 -59.48
C PRO A 81 30.40 9.69 -60.14
N VAL A 82 31.54 10.39 -60.21
CA VAL A 82 31.73 11.62 -60.96
C VAL A 82 32.52 11.31 -62.22
N LYS A 83 31.92 11.64 -63.37
CA LYS A 83 32.50 11.41 -64.70
C LYS A 83 33.45 12.52 -65.10
N ALA A 84 34.56 12.16 -65.74
CA ALA A 84 35.43 13.09 -66.45
C ALA A 84 35.51 12.71 -67.93
N THR A 85 35.65 13.72 -68.80
CA THR A 85 35.84 13.51 -70.24
C THR A 85 37.33 13.43 -70.55
N PHE A 86 37.75 12.40 -71.27
CA PHE A 86 39.14 12.14 -71.63
C PHE A 86 39.45 12.70 -73.04
N GLN A 87 40.74 12.72 -73.42
CA GLN A 87 41.19 13.28 -74.70
C GLN A 87 40.64 12.54 -75.93
N ASP A 88 40.15 11.31 -75.74
CA ASP A 88 39.44 10.49 -76.72
C ASP A 88 37.93 10.79 -76.80
N ALA A 89 37.46 11.84 -76.10
CA ALA A 89 36.06 12.24 -75.94
C ALA A 89 35.17 11.21 -75.19
N GLU A 90 35.74 10.15 -74.60
CA GLU A 90 34.98 9.23 -73.75
C GLU A 90 34.81 9.79 -72.33
N GLN A 91 33.65 9.49 -71.72
CA GLN A 91 33.43 9.74 -70.31
C GLN A 91 33.76 8.50 -69.48
N ARG A 92 34.57 8.68 -68.44
CA ARG A 92 34.91 7.62 -67.49
C ARG A 92 34.64 8.09 -66.07
N ASP A 93 34.25 7.16 -65.20
CA ASP A 93 34.07 7.42 -63.77
C ASP A 93 35.44 7.58 -63.12
N VAL A 94 35.71 8.77 -62.55
CA VAL A 94 37.04 9.12 -62.00
C VAL A 94 37.01 9.29 -60.50
N ILE A 95 35.93 9.83 -59.93
CA ILE A 95 35.83 10.08 -58.48
C ILE A 95 34.57 9.42 -57.96
N TYR A 96 34.71 8.56 -56.94
CA TYR A 96 33.57 7.91 -56.28
C TYR A 96 33.31 8.58 -54.93
N LYS A 97 32.21 9.31 -54.81
CA LYS A 97 31.81 9.96 -53.57
C LYS A 97 31.02 8.98 -52.71
N ARG A 98 31.62 8.52 -51.61
CA ARG A 98 30.94 7.72 -50.59
C ARG A 98 30.33 8.64 -49.55
N GLN A 99 29.03 8.50 -49.30
CA GLN A 99 28.29 9.32 -48.34
C GLN A 99 27.20 8.50 -47.64
N VAL A 100 26.87 8.89 -46.41
CA VAL A 100 25.75 8.33 -45.66
C VAL A 100 24.52 9.21 -45.88
N ARG A 101 23.37 8.60 -46.17
CA ARG A 101 22.09 9.32 -46.25
C ARG A 101 20.96 8.47 -45.67
N PHE A 102 19.84 9.11 -45.35
CA PHE A 102 18.63 8.38 -45.01
C PHE A 102 18.12 7.56 -46.20
N GLY A 103 17.72 6.33 -45.92
CA GLY A 103 17.25 5.40 -46.93
C GLY A 103 17.20 3.98 -46.40
N THR A 104 16.75 3.07 -47.25
CA THR A 104 16.64 1.65 -46.93
C THR A 104 17.23 0.87 -48.10
N ALA A 105 18.08 -0.11 -47.80
CA ALA A 105 18.69 -1.02 -48.75
C ALA A 105 18.49 -2.48 -48.27
N GLY A 106 19.35 -3.40 -48.70
CA GLY A 106 19.36 -4.76 -48.15
C GLY A 106 19.70 -4.78 -46.65
N PRO A 107 19.43 -5.90 -45.94
CA PRO A 107 19.67 -6.02 -44.50
C PRO A 107 21.12 -5.74 -44.09
N GLU A 108 22.09 -6.11 -44.94
CA GLU A 108 23.53 -5.94 -44.69
C GLU A 108 24.04 -4.52 -44.93
N ASP A 109 23.28 -3.70 -45.66
CA ASP A 109 23.68 -2.34 -46.08
C ASP A 109 22.85 -1.25 -45.39
N THR A 110 21.97 -1.63 -44.48
CA THR A 110 21.04 -0.74 -43.77
C THR A 110 21.37 -0.65 -42.30
N TYR A 111 21.56 0.58 -41.81
CA TYR A 111 21.97 0.85 -40.44
C TYR A 111 20.90 1.65 -39.71
N ALA A 112 20.56 1.25 -38.48
CA ALA A 112 19.58 1.99 -37.68
C ALA A 112 20.15 3.34 -37.23
N TRP A 113 19.45 4.44 -37.54
CA TRP A 113 19.83 5.78 -37.14
C TRP A 113 19.90 5.95 -35.62
N SER A 114 19.07 5.21 -34.88
CA SER A 114 19.05 5.21 -33.40
C SER A 114 20.36 4.76 -32.75
N ARG A 115 21.20 3.99 -33.48
CA ARG A 115 22.55 3.59 -33.04
C ARG A 115 23.52 4.76 -33.06
N PHE A 116 23.28 5.77 -33.91
CA PHE A 116 24.18 6.91 -34.03
C PHE A 116 24.12 7.78 -32.79
N LYS A 117 25.26 7.96 -32.11
CA LYS A 117 25.39 8.82 -30.94
C LYS A 117 26.34 9.97 -31.24
N ARG A 118 25.96 11.16 -30.79
CA ARG A 118 26.82 12.34 -30.88
C ARG A 118 27.95 12.22 -29.88
N ILE A 119 29.17 12.48 -30.35
CA ILE A 119 30.34 12.48 -29.48
C ILE A 119 30.22 13.59 -28.43
N PHE A 120 30.69 13.27 -27.23
CA PHE A 120 30.85 14.26 -26.18
C PHE A 120 32.14 15.06 -26.44
N LYS A 121 32.10 16.38 -26.28
CA LYS A 121 33.30 17.20 -26.51
C LYS A 121 34.31 16.95 -25.40
N THR A 122 35.54 16.63 -25.77
CA THR A 122 36.62 16.36 -24.81
C THR A 122 36.88 17.54 -23.87
N THR A 123 36.65 18.77 -24.33
CA THR A 123 36.77 20.00 -23.54
C THR A 123 35.75 20.13 -22.40
N GLU A 124 34.64 19.41 -22.46
CA GLU A 124 33.56 19.48 -21.47
C GLU A 124 33.63 18.35 -20.43
N ILE A 125 34.63 17.44 -20.54
CA ILE A 125 34.72 16.22 -19.71
C ILE A 125 34.89 16.57 -18.23
N GLU A 126 35.68 17.59 -17.93
CA GLU A 126 35.89 18.05 -16.55
C GLU A 126 34.60 18.57 -15.93
N ALA A 127 33.85 19.41 -16.65
CA ALA A 127 32.56 19.91 -16.20
C ALA A 127 31.54 18.78 -16.00
N PHE A 128 31.51 17.80 -16.91
CA PHE A 128 30.66 16.62 -16.77
C PHE A 128 31.00 15.82 -15.52
N LYS A 129 32.29 15.53 -15.28
CA LYS A 129 32.75 14.83 -14.07
C LYS A 129 32.34 15.58 -12.80
N LEU A 130 32.58 16.89 -12.75
CA LEU A 130 32.20 17.72 -11.60
C LEU A 130 30.69 17.67 -11.35
N SER A 131 29.87 17.75 -12.40
CA SER A 131 28.41 17.65 -12.27
C SER A 131 27.97 16.29 -11.74
N HIS A 132 28.65 15.22 -12.16
CA HIS A 132 28.37 13.86 -11.72
C HIS A 132 28.76 13.66 -10.25
N ASP A 133 29.95 14.14 -9.86
CA ASP A 133 30.42 14.09 -8.47
C ASP A 133 29.50 14.87 -7.53
N ASN A 134 29.04 16.06 -7.95
CA ASN A 134 28.04 16.83 -7.20
C ASN A 134 26.71 16.06 -7.05
N SER A 135 26.26 15.37 -8.11
CA SER A 135 25.07 14.53 -8.03
C SER A 135 25.25 13.37 -7.04
N ILE A 136 26.42 12.73 -7.01
CA ILE A 136 26.74 11.66 -6.06
C ILE A 136 26.76 12.20 -4.62
N ALA A 137 27.34 13.37 -4.39
CA ALA A 137 27.38 14.01 -3.08
C ALA A 137 25.96 14.33 -2.57
N ASN A 138 25.09 14.85 -3.44
CA ASN A 138 23.69 15.11 -3.11
C ASN A 138 22.92 13.83 -2.77
N HIS A 139 23.09 12.76 -3.55
CA HIS A 139 22.47 11.47 -3.26
C HIS A 139 22.95 10.89 -1.92
N SER A 140 24.26 10.96 -1.65
CA SER A 140 24.83 10.53 -0.36
C SER A 140 24.22 11.28 0.83
N THR A 141 24.01 12.59 0.67
CA THR A 141 23.34 13.42 1.69
C THR A 141 21.89 13.01 1.89
N SER A 142 21.15 12.72 0.81
CA SER A 142 19.77 12.26 0.89
C SER A 142 19.66 10.91 1.61
N LEU A 143 20.59 9.98 1.34
CA LEU A 143 20.62 8.67 1.99
C LEU A 143 20.81 8.80 3.51
N SER A 144 21.77 9.61 3.95
CA SER A 144 21.99 9.87 5.38
C SER A 144 20.75 10.46 6.06
N ASN A 145 20.02 11.35 5.39
CA ASN A 145 18.76 11.89 5.90
C ASN A 145 17.66 10.82 6.00
N HIS A 146 17.59 9.89 5.05
CA HIS A 146 16.65 8.78 5.10
C HIS A 146 16.97 7.82 6.25
N GLU A 147 18.25 7.49 6.46
CA GLU A 147 18.70 6.67 7.59
C GLU A 147 18.31 7.29 8.93
N ALA A 148 18.52 8.60 9.12
CA ALA A 148 18.11 9.30 10.33
C ALA A 148 16.59 9.28 10.55
N ARG A 149 15.81 9.41 9.47
CA ARG A 149 14.34 9.31 9.53
C ARG A 149 13.87 7.90 9.87
N ILE A 150 14.50 6.87 9.31
CA ILE A 150 14.19 5.47 9.60
C ILE A 150 14.46 5.17 11.07
N ALA A 151 15.64 5.53 11.58
CA ALA A 151 15.97 5.37 12.99
C ALA A 151 14.96 6.07 13.93
N SER A 152 14.48 7.27 13.56
CA SER A 152 13.44 7.97 14.30
C SER A 152 12.09 7.26 14.27
N LEU A 153 11.71 6.67 13.13
CA LEU A 153 10.46 5.90 13.00
C LEU A 153 10.53 4.61 13.79
N GLU A 154 11.63 3.88 13.73
CA GLU A 154 11.88 2.67 14.52
C GLU A 154 11.76 2.96 16.01
N ALA A 155 12.37 4.05 16.49
CA ALA A 155 12.24 4.47 17.89
C ALA A 155 10.78 4.80 18.28
N LYS A 156 10.01 5.42 17.38
CA LYS A 156 8.59 5.73 17.62
C LYS A 156 7.72 4.47 17.64
N VAL A 157 7.98 3.51 16.75
CA VAL A 157 7.25 2.24 16.70
C VAL A 157 7.52 1.45 17.98
N ALA A 158 8.79 1.31 18.40
CA ALA A 158 9.14 0.66 19.65
C ALA A 158 8.43 1.30 20.87
N ALA A 159 8.36 2.63 20.91
CA ALA A 159 7.65 3.35 21.97
C ALA A 159 6.13 3.11 21.95
N LEU A 160 5.53 2.89 20.78
CA LEU A 160 4.11 2.59 20.63
C LEU A 160 3.77 1.14 21.00
N GLU A 161 4.66 0.20 20.69
CA GLU A 161 4.48 -1.23 21.04
C GLU A 161 4.52 -1.46 22.55
N ILE A 162 5.35 -0.71 23.28
CA ILE A 162 5.47 -0.82 24.75
C ILE A 162 4.35 -0.02 25.46
N LYS A 163 3.56 0.78 24.73
CA LYS A 163 2.53 1.61 25.35
C LYS A 163 1.45 0.69 25.94
N PRO A 164 1.29 0.66 27.28
CA PRO A 164 0.27 -0.19 27.90
C PRO A 164 -1.10 0.24 27.39
N SER A 165 -1.96 -0.75 27.11
CA SER A 165 -3.36 -0.49 26.79
C SER A 165 -3.96 0.39 27.89
N ALA A 166 -4.72 1.41 27.52
CA ALA A 166 -5.38 2.29 28.47
C ALA A 166 -6.46 1.56 29.30
N ILE A 167 -6.75 0.31 28.94
CA ILE A 167 -7.74 -0.53 29.58
C ILE A 167 -7.03 -1.50 30.55
N PRO A 168 -7.34 -1.45 31.85
CA PRO A 168 -6.83 -2.42 32.82
C PRO A 168 -7.35 -3.84 32.54
N ILE A 169 -6.49 -4.83 32.72
CA ILE A 169 -6.88 -6.26 32.67
C ILE A 169 -7.94 -6.53 33.75
N GLY A 170 -8.98 -7.28 33.41
CA GLY A 170 -10.13 -7.57 34.27
C GLY A 170 -11.27 -6.55 34.19
N MET A 171 -11.13 -5.49 33.38
CA MET A 171 -12.22 -4.53 33.19
C MET A 171 -13.39 -5.19 32.46
N ILE A 172 -14.59 -5.13 33.06
CA ILE A 172 -15.83 -5.58 32.46
C ILE A 172 -16.55 -4.40 31.80
N ALA A 173 -16.97 -4.57 30.55
CA ALA A 173 -17.70 -3.58 29.77
C ALA A 173 -19.02 -4.13 29.21
N ILE A 174 -19.99 -3.22 29.00
CA ILE A 174 -21.26 -3.55 28.33
C ILE A 174 -21.03 -3.54 26.82
N TRP A 175 -21.30 -4.69 26.18
CA TRP A 175 -21.20 -4.89 24.74
C TRP A 175 -22.59 -4.99 24.12
N ASN A 176 -23.11 -3.85 23.67
CA ASN A 176 -24.42 -3.74 23.02
C ASN A 176 -24.33 -4.04 21.50
N LYS A 177 -23.89 -5.25 21.16
CA LYS A 177 -23.87 -5.76 19.78
C LYS A 177 -24.57 -7.12 19.73
N PRO A 178 -25.20 -7.47 18.58
CA PRO A 178 -25.90 -8.74 18.43
C PRO A 178 -24.93 -9.92 18.51
N SER A 179 -25.49 -11.11 18.70
CA SER A 179 -24.69 -12.29 18.97
C SER A 179 -23.75 -12.71 17.84
N THR A 180 -24.06 -12.25 16.63
CA THR A 180 -23.35 -12.46 15.37
C THR A 180 -22.07 -11.64 15.24
N VAL A 181 -21.92 -10.56 15.99
CA VAL A 181 -20.70 -9.75 15.99
C VAL A 181 -19.70 -10.38 16.96
N ALA A 182 -18.53 -10.75 16.44
CA ALA A 182 -17.43 -11.28 17.23
C ALA A 182 -17.00 -10.29 18.32
N ILE A 183 -16.57 -10.83 19.46
CA ILE A 183 -16.01 -10.04 20.56
C ILE A 183 -14.68 -9.43 20.08
N PRO A 184 -14.36 -8.16 20.43
CA PRO A 184 -13.10 -7.54 20.04
C PRO A 184 -11.88 -8.37 20.45
N LYS A 185 -10.79 -8.24 19.70
CA LYS A 185 -9.50 -8.85 20.07
C LYS A 185 -9.10 -8.41 21.47
N ASP A 186 -8.50 -9.31 22.26
CA ASP A 186 -8.06 -9.08 23.65
C ASP A 186 -9.21 -8.95 24.67
N TRP A 187 -10.44 -9.30 24.26
CA TRP A 187 -11.62 -9.40 25.13
C TRP A 187 -12.22 -10.80 25.07
N GLN A 188 -12.87 -11.21 26.15
CA GLN A 188 -13.65 -12.44 26.25
C GLN A 188 -15.06 -12.18 26.75
N GLU A 189 -15.98 -13.14 26.60
CA GLU A 189 -17.32 -13.03 27.18
C GLU A 189 -17.22 -13.21 28.70
N CYS A 190 -17.77 -12.27 29.47
CA CYS A 190 -17.86 -12.40 30.93
C CYS A 190 -19.02 -13.34 31.26
N THR A 191 -18.70 -14.58 31.63
CA THR A 191 -19.70 -15.62 31.92
C THR A 191 -20.39 -15.42 33.26
N ASP A 192 -19.71 -14.82 34.22
CA ASP A 192 -20.16 -14.73 35.62
C ASP A 192 -21.36 -13.80 35.79
N LEU A 193 -21.55 -12.85 34.86
CA LEU A 193 -22.68 -11.91 34.84
C LEU A 193 -23.83 -12.33 33.91
N LYS A 194 -23.80 -13.53 33.33
CA LYS A 194 -24.88 -14.00 32.44
C LYS A 194 -26.20 -14.10 33.19
N GLY A 195 -27.18 -13.31 32.75
CA GLY A 195 -28.53 -13.29 33.34
C GLY A 195 -28.58 -12.68 34.74
N ARG A 196 -27.55 -11.91 35.13
CA ARG A 196 -27.42 -11.24 36.42
C ARG A 196 -27.27 -9.74 36.20
N VAL A 197 -27.66 -8.97 37.21
CA VAL A 197 -27.45 -7.53 37.24
C VAL A 197 -26.30 -7.26 38.22
N PRO A 198 -25.22 -6.59 37.80
CA PRO A 198 -24.13 -6.27 38.71
C PRO A 198 -24.61 -5.25 39.76
N VAL A 199 -24.30 -5.53 41.01
CA VAL A 199 -24.53 -4.62 42.14
C VAL A 199 -23.18 -4.12 42.64
N GLY A 200 -23.08 -2.82 42.91
CA GLY A 200 -21.84 -2.23 43.43
C GLY A 200 -21.50 -2.78 44.81
N TRP A 201 -20.24 -3.14 44.99
CA TRP A 201 -19.73 -3.55 46.31
C TRP A 201 -19.90 -2.41 47.32
N LEU A 202 -20.44 -2.74 48.50
CA LEU A 202 -20.68 -1.79 49.58
C LEU A 202 -20.04 -2.32 50.88
N PRO A 203 -18.90 -1.78 51.31
CA PRO A 203 -18.22 -2.25 52.51
C PRO A 203 -19.10 -2.20 53.76
N ASN A 204 -19.00 -3.22 54.62
CA ASN A 204 -19.75 -3.39 55.88
C ASN A 204 -21.27 -3.64 55.72
N ASP A 205 -21.74 -3.92 54.51
CA ASP A 205 -23.11 -4.38 54.27
C ASP A 205 -23.24 -5.90 54.47
N SER A 206 -24.38 -6.38 54.97
CA SER A 206 -24.61 -7.81 55.20
C SER A 206 -24.77 -8.61 53.91
N ASP A 207 -25.32 -7.99 52.86
CA ASP A 207 -25.64 -8.62 51.59
C ASP A 207 -24.59 -8.28 50.52
N PHE A 208 -23.94 -7.11 50.60
CA PHE A 208 -23.03 -6.59 49.58
C PHE A 208 -21.60 -6.29 50.09
N GLY A 209 -21.24 -6.74 51.30
CA GLY A 209 -19.97 -6.41 51.95
C GLY A 209 -18.75 -7.23 51.54
N SER A 210 -18.93 -8.42 50.95
CA SER A 210 -17.83 -9.31 50.56
C SER A 210 -17.58 -9.25 49.04
N ILE A 211 -16.34 -8.92 48.64
CA ILE A 211 -15.90 -8.91 47.24
C ILE A 211 -15.01 -10.12 46.89
N ASP A 212 -14.35 -10.70 47.90
CA ASP A 212 -13.37 -11.79 47.73
C ASP A 212 -14.03 -13.15 47.47
N ASN A 213 -15.31 -13.27 47.84
CA ASN A 213 -16.15 -14.38 47.44
C ASN A 213 -16.98 -13.90 46.25
N TYR A 214 -16.49 -14.04 45.02
CA TYR A 214 -17.18 -13.83 43.73
C TYR A 214 -18.56 -14.55 43.58
N LYS A 215 -19.13 -15.05 44.69
CA LYS A 215 -20.29 -15.91 44.84
C LYS A 215 -21.28 -15.39 45.89
N VAL A 216 -21.23 -14.11 46.30
CA VAL A 216 -22.40 -13.52 46.98
C VAL A 216 -23.43 -13.22 45.91
N GLU A 217 -24.17 -14.26 45.55
CA GLU A 217 -25.21 -14.25 44.53
C GLU A 217 -26.57 -14.26 45.22
N GLY A 218 -27.50 -13.47 44.72
CA GLY A 218 -28.85 -13.39 45.26
C GLY A 218 -29.85 -12.91 44.22
N GLY A 219 -31.08 -12.72 44.69
CA GLY A 219 -32.21 -12.30 43.87
C GLY A 219 -32.97 -13.47 43.22
N GLU A 220 -34.22 -13.19 42.87
CA GLU A 220 -35.15 -14.17 42.32
C GLU A 220 -35.86 -13.57 41.11
N ARG A 221 -36.02 -14.36 40.03
CA ARG A 221 -36.77 -13.91 38.83
C ARG A 221 -38.25 -13.76 39.11
N THR A 222 -38.79 -14.59 40.00
CA THR A 222 -40.21 -14.64 40.34
C THR A 222 -40.35 -14.90 41.83
N HIS A 223 -41.35 -14.28 42.45
CA HIS A 223 -41.63 -14.43 43.87
C HIS A 223 -43.07 -14.94 44.12
N ILE A 224 -43.26 -15.77 45.13
CA ILE A 224 -44.58 -16.19 45.62
C ILE A 224 -44.81 -15.49 46.96
N LEU A 225 -45.88 -14.72 47.08
CA LEU A 225 -46.21 -14.03 48.33
C LEU A 225 -46.43 -15.05 49.46
N SER A 226 -45.68 -14.86 50.53
CA SER A 226 -45.83 -15.59 51.78
C SER A 226 -46.93 -14.97 52.64
N LYS A 227 -47.35 -15.72 53.67
CA LYS A 227 -48.36 -15.23 54.63
C LYS A 227 -47.89 -13.99 55.40
N ASP A 228 -46.60 -13.90 55.70
CA ASP A 228 -46.01 -12.78 56.45
C ASP A 228 -45.92 -11.50 55.61
N GLU A 229 -45.95 -11.62 54.29
CA GLU A 229 -45.98 -10.49 53.34
C GLU A 229 -47.39 -9.95 53.08
N MET A 230 -48.43 -10.62 53.58
CA MET A 230 -49.80 -10.13 53.46
C MET A 230 -50.06 -9.01 54.46
N PRO A 231 -50.58 -7.84 54.01
CA PRO A 231 -51.00 -6.80 54.93
C PRO A 231 -52.06 -7.33 55.91
N ARG A 232 -51.96 -6.89 57.17
CA ARG A 232 -52.97 -7.21 58.18
C ARG A 232 -54.35 -6.71 57.70
N HIS A 233 -55.30 -7.63 57.59
CA HIS A 233 -56.66 -7.35 57.17
C HIS A 233 -57.67 -8.08 58.06
N SER A 234 -58.93 -7.67 57.98
CA SER A 234 -60.04 -8.31 58.70
C SER A 234 -61.30 -8.28 57.86
N HIS A 235 -62.08 -9.34 57.91
CA HIS A 235 -63.38 -9.40 57.25
C HIS A 235 -64.51 -9.37 58.28
N ARG A 236 -65.59 -8.65 57.97
CA ARG A 236 -66.82 -8.65 58.76
C ARG A 236 -67.85 -9.48 58.00
N PHE A 237 -68.24 -10.62 58.57
CA PHE A 237 -69.39 -11.38 58.08
C PHE A 237 -70.54 -11.24 59.09
N LEU A 238 -71.75 -11.01 58.59
CA LEU A 238 -72.97 -10.94 59.41
C LEU A 238 -73.60 -12.34 59.41
N TYR A 239 -73.76 -12.94 60.59
CA TYR A 239 -74.52 -14.17 60.76
C TYR A 239 -75.87 -13.84 61.43
N GLY A 240 -76.96 -14.33 60.86
CA GLY A 240 -78.30 -14.15 61.41
C GLY A 240 -78.54 -15.08 62.60
N SER A 241 -78.53 -14.53 63.81
CA SER A 241 -78.91 -15.27 65.02
C SER A 241 -80.43 -15.30 65.16
N TYR A 242 -81.07 -16.45 64.90
CA TYR A 242 -82.47 -16.68 65.25
C TYR A 242 -82.55 -17.32 66.65
N THR A 243 -83.26 -16.67 67.58
CA THR A 243 -83.66 -17.28 68.85
C THR A 243 -84.68 -18.38 68.59
N ARG A 244 -84.50 -19.57 69.18
CA ARG A 244 -85.41 -20.72 69.05
C ARG A 244 -86.87 -20.32 69.29
N GLY A 245 -87.67 -20.30 68.23
CA GLY A 245 -89.07 -20.72 68.29
C GLY A 245 -89.13 -22.18 67.84
N THR A 246 -89.87 -23.03 68.55
CA THR A 246 -90.13 -24.42 68.13
C THR A 246 -90.95 -24.41 66.83
N GLY A 247 -90.26 -24.33 65.70
CA GLY A 247 -90.86 -24.32 64.36
C GLY A 247 -89.78 -24.59 63.32
N SER A 248 -89.91 -25.73 62.65
CA SER A 248 -89.03 -26.24 61.60
C SER A 248 -88.70 -25.19 60.53
N SER A 249 -87.41 -24.89 60.30
CA SER A 249 -86.89 -24.36 59.03
C SER A 249 -85.36 -24.48 58.96
N ASN A 250 -84.88 -25.05 57.86
CA ASN A 250 -83.49 -25.44 57.55
C ASN A 250 -82.46 -24.31 57.64
N THR A 251 -82.00 -23.98 58.85
CA THR A 251 -80.81 -23.17 59.07
C THR A 251 -79.79 -23.96 59.88
N PRO A 252 -78.48 -23.85 59.59
CA PRO A 252 -77.48 -24.63 60.31
C PRO A 252 -77.42 -24.16 61.77
N ILE A 253 -78.11 -24.89 62.65
CA ILE A 253 -78.03 -24.77 64.10
C ILE A 253 -76.88 -25.67 64.57
N ALA A 254 -75.90 -25.11 65.28
CA ALA A 254 -74.98 -25.92 66.07
C ALA A 254 -75.76 -26.57 67.22
N VAL A 255 -75.95 -27.89 67.16
CA VAL A 255 -76.59 -28.66 68.22
C VAL A 255 -75.49 -29.24 69.11
N ASN A 256 -75.52 -28.93 70.41
CA ASN A 256 -74.60 -29.40 71.45
C ASN A 256 -73.12 -28.98 71.33
N GLY A 257 -72.81 -27.76 71.77
CA GLY A 257 -71.53 -27.43 72.43
C GLY A 257 -70.21 -27.56 71.64
N THR A 258 -70.22 -28.03 70.40
CA THR A 258 -69.04 -28.07 69.54
C THR A 258 -69.20 -27.01 68.46
N ALA A 259 -68.45 -25.92 68.58
CA ALA A 259 -68.39 -24.88 67.56
C ALA A 259 -67.76 -25.48 66.28
N GLY A 260 -68.55 -25.66 65.24
CA GLY A 260 -68.03 -25.95 63.90
C GLY A 260 -67.35 -24.72 63.33
N THR A 261 -66.09 -24.83 62.91
CA THR A 261 -65.40 -23.78 62.16
C THR A 261 -65.95 -23.76 60.73
N SER A 262 -66.42 -22.60 60.28
CA SER A 262 -66.76 -22.35 58.87
C SER A 262 -65.65 -21.52 58.26
N TYR A 263 -65.00 -22.05 57.22
CA TYR A 263 -64.00 -21.34 56.45
C TYR A 263 -64.67 -20.68 55.24
N THR A 264 -64.21 -19.50 54.85
CA THR A 264 -64.50 -18.97 53.51
C THR A 264 -63.78 -19.83 52.47
N THR A 265 -64.12 -19.66 51.19
CA THR A 265 -63.30 -20.18 50.11
C THR A 265 -61.92 -19.52 50.13
N GLU A 266 -60.91 -20.24 49.63
CA GLU A 266 -59.58 -19.67 49.42
C GLU A 266 -59.63 -18.71 48.22
N GLU A 267 -59.04 -17.53 48.38
CA GLU A 267 -58.91 -16.52 47.33
C GLU A 267 -57.43 -16.16 47.14
N GLY A 268 -57.08 -15.79 45.90
CA GLY A 268 -55.70 -15.61 45.46
C GLY A 268 -55.18 -16.82 44.67
N SER A 269 -54.34 -16.56 43.67
CA SER A 269 -53.86 -17.63 42.77
C SER A 269 -52.74 -18.47 43.38
N GLY A 270 -52.04 -17.97 44.40
CA GLY A 270 -50.82 -18.60 44.93
C GLY A 270 -49.70 -18.76 43.90
N LEU A 271 -49.81 -18.09 42.75
CA LEU A 271 -48.87 -18.23 41.65
C LEU A 271 -47.71 -17.23 41.78
N PRO A 272 -46.52 -17.59 41.30
CA PRO A 272 -45.38 -16.69 41.24
C PRO A 272 -45.68 -15.49 40.33
N HIS A 273 -45.24 -14.30 40.74
CA HIS A 273 -45.29 -13.09 39.93
C HIS A 273 -43.89 -12.64 39.51
N ASN A 274 -43.81 -11.90 38.41
CA ASN A 274 -42.54 -11.38 37.88
C ASN A 274 -41.90 -10.39 38.87
N ASN A 275 -40.64 -10.65 39.24
CA ASN A 275 -39.82 -9.77 40.08
C ASN A 275 -38.72 -9.05 39.27
N LEU A 276 -38.75 -9.16 37.93
CA LEU A 276 -37.83 -8.45 37.05
C LEU A 276 -38.34 -7.04 36.74
N GLN A 277 -37.51 -6.04 37.07
CA GLN A 277 -37.65 -4.67 36.58
C GLN A 277 -37.46 -4.61 35.06
N PRO A 278 -37.95 -3.58 34.34
CA PRO A 278 -37.69 -3.43 32.91
C PRO A 278 -36.19 -3.53 32.56
N TYR A 279 -35.83 -4.44 31.65
CA TYR A 279 -34.44 -4.73 31.30
C TYR A 279 -34.21 -4.85 29.79
N ARG A 280 -32.94 -4.72 29.39
CA ARG A 280 -32.46 -5.01 28.03
C ARG A 280 -31.34 -6.03 28.10
N VAL A 281 -31.44 -7.07 27.28
CA VAL A 281 -30.38 -8.08 27.17
C VAL A 281 -29.20 -7.52 26.39
N VAL A 282 -28.03 -7.49 27.04
CA VAL A 282 -26.73 -7.09 26.48
C VAL A 282 -25.68 -8.13 26.87
N ARG A 283 -24.56 -8.15 26.16
CA ARG A 283 -23.42 -8.99 26.54
C ARG A 283 -22.50 -8.22 27.47
N PHE A 284 -21.96 -8.90 28.47
CA PHE A 284 -20.81 -8.40 29.23
C PHE A 284 -19.54 -9.02 28.65
N ILE A 285 -18.51 -8.20 28.45
CA ILE A 285 -17.20 -8.65 27.99
C ILE A 285 -16.13 -8.19 28.97
N GLU A 286 -15.08 -8.98 29.13
CA GLU A 286 -13.95 -8.72 30.02
C GLU A 286 -12.66 -8.57 29.21
N TYR A 287 -11.86 -7.56 29.53
CA TYR A 287 -10.56 -7.35 28.88
C TYR A 287 -9.50 -8.26 29.49
N ILE A 288 -8.94 -9.16 28.68
CA ILE A 288 -7.92 -10.14 29.09
C ILE A 288 -6.50 -9.66 28.80
N GLY A 289 -6.34 -8.55 28.07
CA GLY A 289 -5.04 -8.06 27.63
C GLY A 289 -4.56 -8.73 26.34
N PRO A 290 -3.49 -8.17 25.72
CA PRO A 290 -2.90 -8.76 24.54
C PRO A 290 -2.37 -10.16 24.85
N THR A 291 -2.84 -11.15 24.11
CA THR A 291 -2.23 -12.48 24.10
C THR A 291 -0.87 -12.36 23.41
N ASN A 292 0.22 -12.46 24.17
CA ASN A 292 1.58 -12.63 23.65
C ASN A 292 1.70 -13.92 22.83
#